data_AF-A0A951FZ22-F1
#
_entry.id   AF-A0A951FZ22-F1
#
_cell.length_a   1.000
_cell.length_b   1.000
_cell.length_c   1.000
_cell.angle_alpha   90.00
_cell.angle_beta   90.00
_cell.angle_gamma   90.00
#
_symmetry.space_group_name_H-M   'P 1'
#
loop_
_entity.id
_entity.type
_entity.pdbx_description
1 polymer ?
#
loop_
_entity_poly.entity_id
_entity_poly.type
_entity_poly.pdbx_seq_one_letter_code
_entity_poly.pdbx_strand_id
1 'polypeptide(L)' 'MICSDAFKTTADAMAGVQGAPGYQYLTTPHPVAGLTPEQVRERAQDVVDEVARLLAR' A
#
# COMPACT_ATOMS: atom_id res chain seq x y z
N MET A 1 -2.70 5.24 -2.39
CA MET A 1 -2.91 3.83 -2.82
C MET A 1 -2.26 2.91 -1.79
N ILE A 2 -2.83 1.72 -1.55
CA ILE A 2 -2.23 0.68 -0.71
C ILE A 2 -2.14 -0.59 -1.56
N CYS A 3 -0.96 -1.22 -1.63
CA CYS A 3 -0.76 -2.49 -2.33
C CYS A 3 0.03 -3.48 -1.48
N SER A 4 0.17 -4.72 -1.94
CA SER A 4 1.10 -5.64 -1.29
C SER A 4 2.55 -5.23 -1.61
N ASP A 5 3.46 -5.41 -0.67
CA ASP A 5 4.89 -5.11 -0.82
C ASP A 5 5.56 -5.77 -2.05
N ALA A 6 5.03 -6.90 -2.52
CA ALA A 6 5.43 -7.52 -3.79
C ALA A 6 5.27 -6.61 -5.02
N PHE A 7 4.47 -5.54 -4.94
CA PHE A 7 4.20 -4.62 -6.05
C PHE A 7 5.02 -3.33 -6.03
N LYS A 8 5.98 -3.15 -5.11
CA LYS A 8 6.78 -1.90 -5.01
C LYS A 8 7.43 -1.50 -6.33
N THR A 9 8.19 -2.42 -6.94
CA THR A 9 8.88 -2.15 -8.22
C THR A 9 7.91 -1.75 -9.33
N THR A 10 6.77 -2.42 -9.44
CA THR A 10 5.75 -2.10 -10.45
C THR A 10 5.09 -0.76 -10.16
N ALA A 11 4.77 -0.48 -8.90
CA ALA A 11 4.18 0.79 -8.49
C ALA A 11 5.11 1.97 -8.80
N ASP A 12 6.40 1.86 -8.49
CA ASP A 12 7.40 2.88 -8.79
C ASP A 12 7.58 3.09 -10.30
N ALA A 13 7.64 2.00 -11.06
CA ALA A 13 7.73 2.06 -12.53
C ALA A 13 6.51 2.76 -13.14
N MET A 14 5.30 2.43 -12.65
CA MET A 14 4.06 3.04 -13.13
C MET A 14 3.94 4.51 -12.71
N ALA A 15 4.39 4.87 -11.51
CA ALA A 15 4.49 6.26 -11.10
C ALA A 15 5.38 7.07 -12.05
N GLY A 16 6.51 6.51 -12.48
CA GLY A 16 7.38 7.10 -13.49
C GLY A 16 6.69 7.29 -14.85
N VAL A 17 6.02 6.25 -15.37
CA VAL A 17 5.26 6.32 -16.64
C VAL A 17 4.16 7.38 -16.60
N GLN A 18 3.51 7.55 -15.46
CA GLN A 18 2.45 8.54 -15.27
C GLN A 18 2.97 9.96 -14.97
N GLY A 19 4.29 10.18 -15.05
CA GLY A 19 4.89 11.49 -14.78
C GLY A 19 4.86 11.90 -13.31
N ALA A 20 4.69 10.94 -12.39
CA ALA A 20 4.65 11.16 -10.93
C ALA A 20 5.78 10.39 -10.20
N PRO A 21 7.07 10.55 -10.59
CA PRO A 21 8.17 9.88 -9.91
C PRO A 21 8.19 10.24 -8.41
N GLY A 22 8.40 9.24 -7.55
CA GLY A 22 8.34 9.43 -6.09
C GLY A 22 6.92 9.51 -5.52
N TYR A 23 5.89 9.17 -6.31
CA TYR A 23 4.51 9.05 -5.81
C TYR A 23 4.47 8.22 -4.52
N GLN A 24 3.87 8.79 -3.49
CA GLN A 24 3.82 8.17 -2.17
C GLN A 24 2.62 7.20 -2.09
N TYR A 25 2.90 5.96 -1.70
CA TYR A 25 1.93 4.92 -1.46
C TYR A 25 2.37 4.07 -0.25
N LEU A 26 1.45 3.29 0.28
CA LEU A 26 1.73 2.39 1.41
C LEU A 26 1.69 0.93 0.94
N THR A 27 2.33 0.07 1.73
CA THR A 27 2.35 -1.37 1.44
C THR A 27 1.94 -2.21 2.63
N THR A 28 1.31 -3.36 2.38
CA THR A 28 1.02 -4.41 3.37
C THR A 28 1.75 -5.71 3.00
N PRO A 29 2.08 -6.62 3.94
CA PRO A 29 2.82 -7.84 3.61
C PRO A 29 2.12 -8.77 2.60
N HIS A 30 2.87 -9.32 1.65
CA HIS A 30 2.39 -10.38 0.75
C HIS A 30 2.31 -11.75 1.46
N PRO A 31 1.35 -12.64 1.09
CA PRO A 31 0.18 -12.42 0.24
C PRO A 31 -0.99 -11.82 1.01
N VAL A 32 -1.89 -11.13 0.31
CA VAL A 32 -3.24 -10.77 0.82
C VAL A 32 -4.25 -11.88 0.49
N ALA A 33 -4.00 -12.66 -0.56
CA ALA A 33 -4.82 -13.80 -0.93
C ALA A 33 -4.82 -14.87 0.18
N GLY A 34 -5.98 -15.45 0.45
CA GLY A 34 -6.15 -16.50 1.46
C GLY A 34 -6.38 -15.98 2.88
N LEU A 35 -6.29 -14.67 3.12
CA LEU A 35 -6.69 -14.09 4.40
C LEU A 35 -8.20 -14.17 4.61
N THR A 36 -8.61 -14.40 5.86
CA THR A 36 -10.00 -14.20 6.27
C THR A 36 -10.35 -12.71 6.36
N PRO A 37 -11.64 -12.35 6.37
CA PRO A 37 -12.06 -10.96 6.59
C PRO A 37 -11.49 -10.34 7.88
N GLU A 38 -11.36 -11.13 8.94
CA GLU A 38 -10.79 -10.70 10.22
C GLU A 38 -9.31 -10.37 10.08
N GLN A 39 -8.54 -11.22 9.42
CA GLN A 39 -7.10 -10.99 9.17
C GLN A 39 -6.85 -9.79 8.24
N VAL A 40 -7.75 -9.55 7.28
CA VAL A 40 -7.72 -8.34 6.46
C VAL A 40 -7.98 -7.10 7.32
N ARG A 41 -8.92 -7.18 8.28
CA ARG A 41 -9.21 -6.09 9.20
C ARG A 41 -8.02 -5.78 10.11
N GLU A 42 -7.36 -6.80 10.66
CA GLU A 42 -6.15 -6.64 11.47
C GLU A 42 -5.04 -5.94 10.66
N ARG A 43 -4.75 -6.40 9.44
CA ARG A 43 -3.77 -5.72 8.58
C ARG A 43 -4.15 -4.29 8.23
N ALA A 44 -5.45 -4.00 8.07
CA ALA A 44 -5.92 -2.65 7.80
C ALA A 44 -5.71 -1.74 9.02
N GLN A 45 -5.88 -2.26 10.23
CA GLN A 45 -5.60 -1.55 11.47
C GLN A 45 -4.11 -1.20 11.60
N ASP A 46 -3.21 -2.10 11.19
CA ASP A 46 -1.77 -1.85 11.26
C ASP A 46 -1.31 -0.67 10.36
N VAL A 47 -2.02 -0.40 9.25
CA VAL A 47 -1.63 0.64 8.29
C VAL A 47 -2.45 1.93 8.40
N VAL A 48 -3.51 1.96 9.22
CA VAL A 48 -4.47 3.09 9.25
C VAL A 48 -3.82 4.41 9.67
N ASP A 49 -2.90 4.36 10.64
CA ASP A 49 -2.19 5.55 11.11
C ASP A 49 -1.23 6.09 10.06
N GLU A 50 -0.61 5.21 9.26
CA GLU A 50 0.23 5.61 8.14
C GLU A 50 -0.61 6.25 7.02
N VAL A 51 -1.81 5.74 6.75
CA VAL A 51 -2.75 6.36 5.81
C VAL A 51 -3.09 7.78 6.24
N ALA A 52 -3.45 7.96 7.52
CA ALA A 52 -3.75 9.28 8.06
C ALA A 52 -2.56 10.23 7.92
N ARG A 53 -1.35 9.78 8.27
CA ARG A 53 -0.10 10.57 8.11
C ARG A 53 0.22 10.91 6.66
N LEU A 54 -0.14 10.06 5.71
CA LEU A 54 0.08 10.30 4.30
C LEU A 54 -0.89 11.35 3.75
N LEU A 55 -2.16 11.29 4.16
CA LEU A 55 -3.21 12.19 3.69
C LEU A 55 -3.19 13.57 4.34
N ALA A 56 -2.61 13.70 5.53
CA ALA A 56 -2.49 14.97 6.24
C ALA A 56 -1.32 15.87 5.75
N ARG A 57 -0.74 15.56 4.58
CA ARG A 57 0.40 16.28 4.00
C ARG A 57 -0.02 17.20 2.87
#